data_AF-A0A0B7N274-F1
#
_entry.id   AF-A0A0B7N274-F1
#
_cell.length_a   1.000
_cell.length_b   1.000
_cell.length_c   1.000
_cell.angle_alpha   90.00
_cell.angle_beta   90.00
_cell.angle_gamma   90.00
#
_symmetry.space_group_name_H-M   'P 1'
#
loop_
_entity.id
_entity.type
_entity.pdbx_description
1 polymer ?
#
loop_
_entity_poly.entity_id
_entity_poly.type
_entity_poly.pdbx_seq_one_letter_code
_entity_poly.pdbx_strand_id
1 'polypeptide(L)'
;MLSKKEKYKNVGISLPPLEKVAGPVMITENDKVETSFLNEESFRLARWSPPNLAPNQSCFLTVLTTKHRVLIYQIASRDPTNSDWLLCTDLTDKIKDHAISHQHETKINPHHTLCVGWSKRLIPDPLASKPALLATSNKAGDICIWAYLDSFEYVTQITPHKSFVNLLEWTEWKKINSSTYIAFIASACTDGTVAISSVQVKISVVSKSRTAKIQDVKMSVLHVWFEEDDRAVTTLIKLFDDFDKGVISIAISKGIRVQVICLDVKKNNKVVPKKDWQVHTLLSSGLGLSSGSWVRDDENIVLFRGYTVEGECVLLKVGLNGDVEYDKQMSIMLSTTLVQKYKLQWMEEQSKTDDDNIISASDAHPFLWGTSDTINQIFTTLLFGLRPNVDIHYRFETNDEIHLRFILNRERGQDTESICQLTKAYLDDPYCVFVKSIVGFVREMLPYLVDDEDDEPMTEWISSVSGYLNIAPTSKSQSTLTEKLYCGTDTIAARMIINAQLELQAMQINYANSILSYANRLPDKEFSQLTEQDIAVLVSISDSALSLRDEALIKQALSIYVRIHDEFPQFGDLMTEIAYANSFSPESPPIDRKGRSKCPVCDKTQAISGKYVA
;
A
#
# COMPACT_ATOMS: atom_id res chain seq x y z
N MET A 1 14.55 17.28 -5.34
CA MET A 1 13.63 18.44 -5.23
C MET A 1 12.20 17.92 -5.10
N LEU A 2 11.50 18.21 -4.00
CA LEU A 2 10.10 17.82 -3.81
C LEU A 2 9.18 18.81 -4.55
N SER A 3 8.39 18.31 -5.50
CA SER A 3 7.31 19.05 -6.15
C SER A 3 6.32 19.57 -5.08
N LYS A 4 6.45 20.84 -4.68
CA LYS A 4 5.53 21.52 -3.74
C LYS A 4 4.19 21.93 -4.39
N LYS A 5 3.83 21.39 -5.56
CA LYS A 5 2.66 21.86 -6.35
C LYS A 5 1.73 20.77 -6.87
N GLU A 6 1.73 19.58 -6.29
CA GLU A 6 0.55 18.71 -6.41
C GLU A 6 -0.54 19.25 -5.47
N LYS A 7 -1.41 20.12 -6.00
CA LYS A 7 -2.67 20.46 -5.35
C LYS A 7 -3.57 19.22 -5.43
N TYR A 8 -3.39 18.28 -4.53
CA TYR A 8 -4.43 17.28 -4.26
C TYR A 8 -5.66 18.06 -3.79
N LYS A 9 -6.72 18.09 -4.60
CA LYS A 9 -8.04 18.43 -4.05
C LYS A 9 -8.36 17.29 -3.10
N ASN A 10 -8.34 17.55 -1.80
CA ASN A 10 -8.79 16.60 -0.80
C ASN A 10 -10.28 16.35 -1.05
N VAL A 11 -10.59 15.32 -1.83
CA VAL A 11 -11.97 14.89 -2.05
C VAL A 11 -12.38 14.06 -0.82
N GLY A 12 -13.03 14.72 0.13
CA GLY A 12 -13.53 14.09 1.34
C GLY A 12 -14.66 13.10 1.03
N ILE A 13 -14.76 12.03 1.81
CA ILE A 13 -15.91 11.12 1.79
C ILE A 13 -16.98 11.72 2.67
N SER A 14 -18.16 11.98 2.10
CA SER A 14 -19.32 12.38 2.88
C SER A 14 -20.11 11.15 3.34
N LEU A 15 -20.58 11.19 4.59
CA LEU A 15 -21.56 10.21 5.06
C LEU A 15 -22.91 10.52 4.40
N PRO A 16 -23.61 9.51 3.87
CA PRO A 16 -25.00 9.70 3.48
C PRO A 16 -25.81 10.10 4.72
N PRO A 17 -26.78 11.02 4.59
CA PRO A 17 -27.63 11.41 5.70
C PRO A 17 -28.28 10.16 6.31
N LEU A 18 -28.33 10.09 7.63
CA LEU A 18 -29.18 9.11 8.31
C LEU A 18 -30.61 9.37 7.85
N GLU A 19 -31.33 8.33 7.41
CA GLU A 19 -32.77 8.45 7.23
C GLU A 19 -33.33 8.98 8.56
N LYS A 20 -33.91 10.18 8.51
CA LYS A 20 -34.51 10.78 9.70
C LYS A 20 -35.67 9.86 10.08
N VAL A 21 -35.46 9.04 11.11
CA VAL A 21 -36.58 8.41 11.82
C VAL A 21 -37.36 9.56 12.43
N ALA A 22 -38.39 9.99 11.72
CA ALA A 22 -39.30 11.04 12.14
C ALA A 22 -40.17 10.50 13.28
N GLY A 23 -39.63 10.55 14.49
CA GLY A 23 -40.34 10.24 15.71
C GLY A 23 -39.45 10.50 16.92
N PRO A 24 -40.01 10.94 18.07
CA PRO A 24 -39.25 10.97 19.30
C PRO A 24 -38.83 9.53 19.63
N VAL A 25 -37.56 9.20 19.40
CA VAL A 25 -36.98 7.94 19.85
C VAL A 25 -37.06 7.98 21.38
N MET A 26 -37.99 7.22 21.96
CA MET A 26 -37.99 6.97 23.39
C MET A 26 -36.74 6.17 23.71
N ILE A 27 -35.70 6.85 24.20
CA ILE A 27 -34.46 6.24 24.69
C ILE A 27 -34.85 5.28 25.81
N THR A 28 -34.80 3.98 25.54
CA THR A 28 -35.02 2.95 26.55
C THR A 28 -33.81 2.86 27.49
N GLU A 29 -33.93 2.22 28.65
CA GLU A 29 -32.76 2.02 29.53
C GLU A 29 -31.63 1.22 28.86
N ASN A 30 -31.95 0.39 27.86
CA ASN A 30 -30.95 -0.32 27.05
C ASN A 30 -30.15 0.62 26.14
N ASP A 31 -30.78 1.68 25.61
CA ASP A 31 -30.13 2.68 24.74
C ASP A 31 -29.19 3.62 25.53
N LYS A 32 -29.41 3.78 26.84
CA LYS A 32 -28.54 4.58 27.72
C LYS A 32 -27.14 3.97 27.93
N VAL A 33 -26.96 2.69 27.60
CA VAL A 33 -25.66 1.99 27.70
C VAL A 33 -24.82 2.17 26.42
N GLU A 34 -25.43 2.52 25.29
CA GLU A 34 -24.74 2.69 24.00
C GLU A 34 -24.36 4.16 23.74
N THR A 35 -23.13 4.54 24.08
CA THR A 35 -22.58 5.90 23.86
C THR A 35 -22.55 6.33 22.39
N SER A 36 -22.67 5.38 21.44
CA SER A 36 -22.72 5.63 19.99
C SER A 36 -23.96 6.40 19.53
N PHE A 37 -25.05 6.41 20.31
CA PHE A 37 -26.27 7.16 19.96
C PHE A 37 -26.20 8.65 20.33
N LEU A 38 -25.32 9.02 21.27
CA LEU A 38 -25.20 10.40 21.77
C LEU A 38 -24.29 11.26 20.89
N ASN A 39 -23.38 10.64 20.14
CA ASN A 39 -22.41 11.34 19.30
C ASN A 39 -22.88 11.45 17.85
N GLU A 40 -22.43 12.50 17.16
CA GLU A 40 -22.54 12.57 15.71
C GLU A 40 -21.90 11.35 15.05
N GLU A 41 -22.49 10.89 13.95
CA GLU A 41 -21.93 9.76 13.25
C GLU A 41 -20.62 10.15 12.58
N SER A 42 -19.59 9.33 12.78
CA SER A 42 -18.27 9.50 12.21
C SER A 42 -17.74 8.15 11.74
N PHE A 43 -16.51 8.12 11.26
CA PHE A 43 -15.83 6.93 10.78
C PHE A 43 -15.12 6.20 11.93
N ARG A 44 -15.25 4.88 11.98
CA ARG A 44 -14.57 4.00 12.94
C ARG A 44 -13.39 3.28 12.28
N LEU A 45 -13.60 2.76 11.09
CA LEU A 45 -12.62 1.93 10.39
C LEU A 45 -12.88 1.98 8.88
N ALA A 46 -11.81 1.90 8.10
CA ALA A 46 -11.88 1.79 6.66
C ALA A 46 -10.95 0.67 6.16
N ARG A 47 -11.38 -0.09 5.16
CA ARG A 47 -10.60 -1.16 4.52
C ARG A 47 -10.78 -1.13 3.01
N TRP A 48 -9.66 -1.18 2.31
CA TRP A 48 -9.61 -1.37 0.87
C TRP A 48 -9.96 -2.80 0.49
N SER A 49 -10.77 -2.96 -0.55
CA SER A 49 -10.87 -4.25 -1.23
C SER A 49 -9.60 -4.53 -2.04
N PRO A 50 -9.40 -5.77 -2.50
CA PRO A 50 -8.38 -6.05 -3.51
C PRO A 50 -8.56 -5.17 -4.76
N PRO A 51 -7.46 -4.87 -5.49
CA PRO A 51 -7.50 -4.04 -6.68
C PRO A 51 -8.30 -4.72 -7.81
N ASN A 52 -8.85 -3.90 -8.72
CA ASN A 52 -9.62 -4.34 -9.88
C ASN A 52 -10.87 -5.18 -9.56
N LEU A 53 -11.47 -4.97 -8.38
CA LEU A 53 -12.70 -5.65 -7.94
C LEU A 53 -13.96 -4.87 -8.31
N ALA A 54 -13.91 -3.53 -8.26
CA ALA A 54 -15.05 -2.69 -8.59
C ALA A 54 -15.37 -2.73 -10.09
N PRO A 55 -16.63 -2.45 -10.52
CA PRO A 55 -17.04 -2.51 -11.93
C PRO A 55 -16.21 -1.63 -12.87
N ASN A 56 -15.72 -0.48 -12.38
CA ASN A 56 -14.83 0.43 -13.10
C ASN A 56 -13.37 -0.04 -13.14
N GLN A 57 -13.08 -1.27 -12.67
CA GLN A 57 -11.74 -1.83 -12.49
C GLN A 57 -10.89 -1.13 -11.41
N SER A 58 -11.50 -0.39 -10.48
CA SER A 58 -10.82 0.13 -9.28
C SER A 58 -10.98 -0.81 -8.07
N CYS A 59 -10.66 -0.33 -6.87
CA CYS A 59 -10.98 -0.98 -5.61
C CYS A 59 -12.23 -0.35 -4.97
N PHE A 60 -12.91 -1.11 -4.11
CA PHE A 60 -13.88 -0.56 -3.18
C PHE A 60 -13.18 -0.06 -1.91
N LEU A 61 -13.78 0.95 -1.30
CA LEU A 61 -13.49 1.38 0.05
C LEU A 61 -14.67 0.99 0.95
N THR A 62 -14.47 0.02 1.83
CA THR A 62 -15.45 -0.35 2.85
C THR A 62 -15.21 0.50 4.09
N VAL A 63 -16.26 1.16 4.56
CA VAL A 63 -16.23 2.09 5.69
C VAL A 63 -17.21 1.60 6.74
N LEU A 64 -16.71 1.47 7.97
CA LEU A 64 -17.52 1.20 9.16
C LEU A 64 -17.67 2.49 9.95
N THR A 65 -18.90 2.85 10.31
CA THR A 65 -19.18 4.08 11.06
C THR A 65 -19.25 3.86 12.57
N THR A 66 -19.25 4.94 13.35
CA THR A 66 -19.46 4.89 14.80
C THR A 66 -20.84 4.37 15.19
N LYS A 67 -21.82 4.43 14.27
CA LYS A 67 -23.17 3.85 14.38
C LYS A 67 -23.28 2.46 13.75
N HIS A 68 -22.15 1.77 13.54
CA HIS A 68 -22.10 0.39 13.05
C HIS A 68 -22.63 0.18 11.62
N ARG A 69 -22.75 1.25 10.81
CA ARG A 69 -23.13 1.11 9.39
C ARG A 69 -21.94 0.61 8.57
N VAL A 70 -22.21 -0.28 7.62
CA VAL A 70 -21.20 -0.82 6.69
C VAL A 70 -21.47 -0.26 5.30
N LEU A 71 -20.72 0.78 4.96
CA LEU A 71 -20.86 1.52 3.70
C LEU A 71 -19.77 1.10 2.72
N ILE A 72 -20.11 0.94 1.44
CA ILE A 72 -19.16 0.57 0.40
C ILE A 72 -19.13 1.63 -0.67
N TYR A 73 -17.95 2.23 -0.87
CA TYR A 73 -17.71 3.28 -1.85
C TYR A 73 -16.84 2.79 -3.00
N GLN A 74 -16.97 3.43 -4.15
CA GLN A 74 -16.06 3.30 -5.30
C GLN A 74 -15.72 4.68 -5.87
N ILE A 75 -14.63 4.75 -6.63
CA ILE A 75 -14.25 5.97 -7.33
C ILE A 75 -15.18 6.22 -8.53
N ALA A 76 -15.67 7.44 -8.72
CA ALA A 76 -16.59 7.80 -9.80
C ALA A 76 -16.00 7.61 -11.20
N SER A 77 -14.72 7.98 -11.37
CA SER A 77 -14.02 7.93 -12.65
C SER A 77 -12.80 7.00 -12.60
N ARG A 78 -12.17 6.78 -13.76
CA ARG A 78 -10.91 6.03 -13.86
C ARG A 78 -9.69 6.82 -13.41
N ASP A 79 -9.79 8.14 -13.23
CA ASP A 79 -8.70 8.98 -12.74
C ASP A 79 -8.74 9.05 -11.20
N PRO A 80 -7.89 8.30 -10.48
CA PRO A 80 -7.92 8.27 -9.02
C PRO A 80 -7.44 9.59 -8.39
N THR A 81 -6.80 10.49 -9.14
CA THR A 81 -6.17 11.70 -8.59
C THR A 81 -7.15 12.84 -8.31
N ASN A 82 -8.35 12.81 -8.91
CA ASN A 82 -9.32 13.91 -8.84
C ASN A 82 -10.79 13.45 -8.81
N SER A 83 -11.05 12.20 -8.43
CA SER A 83 -12.40 11.64 -8.51
C SER A 83 -13.14 11.63 -7.17
N ASP A 84 -14.45 11.89 -7.26
CA ASP A 84 -15.38 11.72 -6.15
C ASP A 84 -15.58 10.25 -5.77
N TRP A 85 -15.79 10.00 -4.48
CA TRP A 85 -16.20 8.71 -3.95
C TRP A 85 -17.72 8.59 -4.01
N LEU A 86 -18.22 7.58 -4.71
CA LEU A 86 -19.63 7.26 -4.83
C LEU A 86 -19.99 6.12 -3.89
N LEU A 87 -21.04 6.29 -3.10
CA LEU A 87 -21.62 5.20 -2.32
C LEU A 87 -22.28 4.19 -3.27
N CYS A 88 -21.77 2.97 -3.29
CA CYS A 88 -22.30 1.88 -4.10
C CYS A 88 -23.42 1.12 -3.39
N THR A 89 -23.22 0.87 -2.09
CA THR A 89 -24.10 0.01 -1.32
C THR A 89 -23.96 0.32 0.16
N ASP A 90 -25.08 0.26 0.87
CA ASP A 90 -25.14 0.16 2.32
C ASP A 90 -25.48 -1.30 2.66
N LEU A 91 -24.56 -2.01 3.33
CA LEU A 91 -24.75 -3.40 3.73
C LEU A 91 -25.46 -3.54 5.08
N THR A 92 -25.76 -2.44 5.78
CA THR A 92 -26.24 -2.47 7.16
C THR A 92 -27.53 -3.28 7.32
N ASP A 93 -28.53 -3.04 6.46
CA ASP A 93 -29.80 -3.76 6.54
C ASP A 93 -29.65 -5.23 6.15
N LYS A 94 -28.85 -5.52 5.11
CA LYS A 94 -28.53 -6.91 4.73
C LYS A 94 -27.86 -7.68 5.87
N ILE A 95 -26.93 -7.05 6.58
CA ILE A 95 -26.26 -7.65 7.74
C ILE A 95 -27.27 -7.95 8.85
N LYS A 96 -28.22 -7.04 9.09
CA LYS A 96 -29.28 -7.22 10.06
C LYS A 96 -30.20 -8.39 9.69
N ASP A 97 -30.58 -8.52 8.42
CA ASP A 97 -31.46 -9.57 7.92
C ASP A 97 -30.85 -10.98 8.06
N HIS A 98 -29.52 -11.08 8.08
CA HIS A 98 -28.77 -12.34 8.17
C HIS A 98 -28.13 -12.60 9.53
N ALA A 99 -28.46 -11.80 10.56
CA ALA A 99 -27.88 -11.96 11.89
C ALA A 99 -28.36 -13.24 12.60
N ILE A 100 -27.47 -13.88 13.37
CA ILE A 100 -27.80 -15.06 14.16
C ILE A 100 -28.79 -14.69 15.26
N SER A 101 -29.85 -15.49 15.39
CA SER A 101 -30.69 -15.50 16.58
C SER A 101 -29.95 -16.22 17.71
N HIS A 102 -29.42 -15.46 18.65
CA HIS A 102 -28.83 -16.02 19.86
C HIS A 102 -29.95 -16.41 20.84
N GLN A 103 -29.87 -17.62 21.43
CA GLN A 103 -30.94 -18.19 22.29
C GLN A 103 -31.15 -17.43 23.61
N HIS A 104 -30.18 -16.60 23.99
CA HIS A 104 -30.31 -15.67 25.10
C HIS A 104 -30.62 -14.29 24.55
N GLU A 105 -31.56 -13.57 25.17
CA GLU A 105 -31.73 -12.12 24.97
C GLU A 105 -30.40 -11.44 25.37
N THR A 106 -29.46 -11.37 24.42
CA THR A 106 -28.28 -10.56 24.59
C THR A 106 -28.78 -9.13 24.66
N LYS A 107 -28.43 -8.38 25.73
CA LYS A 107 -28.67 -6.92 25.84
C LYS A 107 -28.01 -6.09 24.73
N ILE A 108 -27.46 -6.74 23.72
CA ILE A 108 -26.48 -6.25 22.76
C ILE A 108 -27.00 -6.61 21.38
N ASN A 109 -27.04 -5.63 20.48
CA ASN A 109 -27.50 -5.83 19.11
C ASN A 109 -26.52 -6.75 18.35
N PRO A 110 -26.93 -7.97 17.98
CA PRO A 110 -26.03 -8.97 17.42
C PRO A 110 -25.59 -8.63 15.98
N HIS A 111 -26.23 -7.69 15.31
CA HIS A 111 -25.87 -7.27 13.95
C HIS A 111 -24.93 -6.05 13.91
N HIS A 112 -24.61 -5.45 15.06
CA HIS A 112 -23.71 -4.28 15.10
C HIS A 112 -22.30 -4.69 14.70
N THR A 113 -21.90 -4.29 13.49
CA THR A 113 -20.58 -4.60 12.94
C THR A 113 -19.49 -3.79 13.65
N LEU A 114 -18.36 -4.42 13.93
CA LEU A 114 -17.23 -3.85 14.66
C LEU A 114 -15.93 -3.83 13.86
N CYS A 115 -15.74 -4.81 12.98
CA CYS A 115 -14.59 -4.90 12.09
C CYS A 115 -15.02 -5.49 10.75
N VAL A 116 -14.27 -5.14 9.71
CA VAL A 116 -14.38 -5.73 8.39
C VAL A 116 -13.00 -6.14 7.88
N GLY A 117 -12.94 -7.18 7.06
CA GLY A 117 -11.70 -7.65 6.46
C GLY A 117 -11.95 -8.29 5.09
N TRP A 118 -11.23 -7.84 4.08
CA TRP A 118 -11.31 -8.43 2.74
C TRP A 118 -10.33 -9.58 2.58
N SER A 119 -10.82 -10.68 2.02
CA SER A 119 -9.95 -11.71 1.44
C SER A 119 -9.31 -11.21 0.14
N LYS A 120 -8.26 -11.89 -0.29
CA LYS A 120 -7.61 -11.68 -1.58
C LYS A 120 -8.53 -12.19 -2.70
N ARG A 121 -8.22 -11.85 -3.95
CA ARG A 121 -9.05 -12.32 -5.08
C ARG A 121 -8.88 -13.81 -5.29
N LEU A 122 -9.99 -14.51 -5.51
CA LEU A 122 -9.98 -15.88 -5.99
C LEU A 122 -9.73 -15.86 -7.50
N ILE A 123 -8.72 -16.61 -7.95
CA ILE A 123 -8.32 -16.68 -9.36
C ILE A 123 -8.58 -18.10 -9.88
N PRO A 124 -9.83 -18.44 -10.22
CA PRO A 124 -10.15 -19.75 -10.76
C PRO A 124 -9.60 -19.94 -12.18
N ASP A 125 -9.58 -18.86 -12.96
CA ASP A 125 -9.03 -18.79 -14.32
C ASP A 125 -8.59 -17.34 -14.62
N PRO A 126 -7.48 -17.11 -15.35
CA PRO A 126 -6.98 -15.77 -15.65
C PRO A 126 -7.96 -14.86 -16.42
N LEU A 127 -8.82 -15.43 -17.26
CA LEU A 127 -9.81 -14.71 -18.06
C LEU A 127 -11.21 -14.70 -17.45
N ALA A 128 -11.42 -15.43 -16.35
CA ALA A 128 -12.69 -15.42 -15.63
C ALA A 128 -12.80 -14.21 -14.69
N SER A 129 -14.04 -13.95 -14.25
CA SER A 129 -14.29 -13.05 -13.11
C SER A 129 -13.58 -13.59 -11.86
N LYS A 130 -13.02 -12.68 -11.06
CA LYS A 130 -12.17 -13.01 -9.90
C LYS A 130 -12.84 -12.47 -8.63
N PRO A 131 -13.74 -13.25 -8.02
CA PRO A 131 -14.50 -12.79 -6.87
C PRO A 131 -13.60 -12.61 -5.65
N ALA A 132 -14.10 -11.88 -4.66
CA ALA A 132 -13.50 -11.76 -3.36
C ALA A 132 -14.58 -11.93 -2.28
N LEU A 133 -14.16 -12.37 -1.11
CA LEU A 133 -15.00 -12.45 0.08
C LEU A 133 -14.70 -11.29 1.02
N LEU A 134 -15.75 -10.75 1.63
CA LEU A 134 -15.71 -9.76 2.69
C LEU A 134 -16.15 -10.45 3.99
N ALA A 135 -15.31 -10.39 5.03
CA ALA A 135 -15.70 -10.75 6.38
C ALA A 135 -16.20 -9.52 7.13
N THR A 136 -17.30 -9.66 7.85
CA THR A 136 -17.81 -8.69 8.83
C THR A 136 -17.92 -9.38 10.18
N SER A 137 -17.52 -8.71 11.25
CA SER A 137 -17.65 -9.25 12.60
C SER A 137 -18.52 -8.36 13.48
N ASN A 138 -19.14 -8.95 14.52
CA ASN A 138 -20.14 -8.27 15.33
C ASN A 138 -19.86 -8.30 16.83
N LYS A 139 -20.75 -7.65 17.60
CA LYS A 139 -20.72 -7.63 19.07
C LYS A 139 -21.05 -8.99 19.72
N ALA A 140 -21.65 -9.93 19.00
CA ALA A 140 -22.07 -11.21 19.54
C ALA A 140 -21.00 -12.32 19.46
N GLY A 141 -19.88 -12.05 18.80
CA GLY A 141 -18.82 -13.06 18.61
C GLY A 141 -18.80 -13.71 17.24
N ASP A 142 -19.66 -13.27 16.33
CA ASP A 142 -19.81 -13.88 15.01
C ASP A 142 -18.91 -13.22 13.96
N ILE A 143 -18.54 -14.03 12.97
CA ILE A 143 -17.91 -13.61 11.72
C ILE A 143 -18.80 -14.08 10.57
N CYS A 144 -19.35 -13.13 9.82
CA CYS A 144 -20.18 -13.38 8.64
C CYS A 144 -19.38 -13.12 7.37
N ILE A 145 -19.60 -13.95 6.35
CA ILE A 145 -18.94 -13.88 5.06
C ILE A 145 -19.91 -13.47 3.97
N TRP A 146 -19.48 -12.50 3.18
CA TRP A 146 -20.18 -11.95 2.03
C TRP A 146 -19.36 -12.20 0.78
N ALA A 147 -19.96 -12.73 -0.28
CA ALA A 147 -19.32 -12.83 -1.58
C ALA A 147 -19.63 -11.58 -2.40
N TYR A 148 -18.61 -11.03 -3.06
CA TYR A 148 -18.79 -10.07 -4.12
C TYR A 148 -18.47 -10.70 -5.47
N LEU A 149 -19.48 -10.78 -6.33
CA LEU A 149 -19.38 -11.20 -7.73
C LEU A 149 -19.74 -10.01 -8.63
N ASP A 150 -21.04 -9.70 -8.68
CA ASP A 150 -21.60 -8.48 -9.26
C ASP A 150 -22.40 -7.68 -8.21
N SER A 151 -22.78 -8.34 -7.12
CA SER A 151 -23.43 -7.77 -5.95
C SER A 151 -22.94 -8.47 -4.69
N PHE A 152 -23.23 -7.88 -3.53
CA PHE A 152 -22.93 -8.47 -2.23
C PHE A 152 -24.02 -9.45 -1.81
N GLU A 153 -23.62 -10.71 -1.67
CA GLU A 153 -24.47 -11.84 -1.27
C GLU A 153 -23.96 -12.45 0.03
N TYR A 154 -24.87 -12.74 0.97
CA TYR A 154 -24.54 -13.47 2.17
C TYR A 154 -24.22 -14.93 1.84
N VAL A 155 -23.17 -15.48 2.45
CA VAL A 155 -22.66 -16.80 2.13
C VAL A 155 -22.75 -17.75 3.32
N THR A 156 -22.08 -17.39 4.42
CA THR A 156 -21.95 -18.27 5.59
C THR A 156 -21.45 -17.47 6.80
N GLN A 157 -21.42 -18.10 7.97
CA GLN A 157 -20.97 -17.50 9.22
C GLN A 157 -20.48 -18.54 10.22
N ILE A 158 -19.75 -18.08 11.23
CA ILE A 158 -19.29 -18.85 12.39
C ILE A 158 -19.28 -17.96 13.64
N THR A 159 -19.33 -18.59 14.82
CA THR A 159 -19.24 -17.91 16.13
C THR A 159 -17.99 -18.37 16.89
N PRO A 160 -16.80 -17.86 16.54
CA PRO A 160 -15.55 -18.23 17.22
C PRO A 160 -15.41 -17.63 18.62
N HIS A 161 -16.12 -16.54 18.92
CA HIS A 161 -15.97 -15.80 20.18
C HIS A 161 -17.30 -15.71 20.94
N LYS A 162 -17.23 -15.31 22.22
CA LYS A 162 -18.40 -15.09 23.09
C LYS A 162 -18.70 -13.60 23.29
N SER A 163 -17.90 -12.71 22.68
CA SER A 163 -17.96 -11.26 22.87
C SER A 163 -17.47 -10.52 21.61
N PHE A 164 -17.15 -9.23 21.73
CA PHE A 164 -17.05 -8.29 20.63
C PHE A 164 -15.80 -8.56 19.79
N VAL A 165 -15.98 -8.99 18.54
CA VAL A 165 -14.86 -9.27 17.64
C VAL A 165 -14.39 -7.98 16.99
N ASN A 166 -13.26 -7.45 17.43
CA ASN A 166 -12.75 -6.13 17.04
C ASN A 166 -11.62 -6.19 16.01
N LEU A 167 -11.04 -7.36 15.75
CA LEU A 167 -9.93 -7.52 14.81
C LEU A 167 -10.11 -8.75 13.91
N LEU A 168 -9.77 -8.60 12.62
CA LEU A 168 -9.80 -9.64 11.59
C LEU A 168 -8.60 -9.47 10.64
N GLU A 169 -7.91 -10.57 10.32
CA GLU A 169 -6.91 -10.62 9.26
C GLU A 169 -6.98 -11.94 8.48
N TRP A 170 -6.72 -11.89 7.17
CA TRP A 170 -6.82 -13.02 6.24
C TRP A 170 -5.44 -13.51 5.80
N THR A 171 -5.31 -14.81 5.55
CA THR A 171 -4.23 -15.34 4.68
C THR A 171 -4.50 -15.05 3.21
N GLU A 172 -3.51 -15.31 2.36
CA GLU A 172 -3.72 -15.56 0.94
C GLU A 172 -4.57 -16.83 0.69
N TRP A 173 -5.03 -17.00 -0.54
CA TRP A 173 -5.76 -18.21 -0.95
C TRP A 173 -4.82 -19.32 -1.40
N LYS A 174 -4.91 -20.49 -0.77
CA LYS A 174 -4.26 -21.72 -1.22
C LYS A 174 -5.20 -22.55 -2.09
N LYS A 175 -4.77 -22.88 -3.31
CA LYS A 175 -5.49 -23.80 -4.20
C LYS A 175 -5.28 -25.25 -3.73
N ILE A 176 -6.36 -25.93 -3.32
CA ILE A 176 -6.33 -27.34 -2.91
C ILE A 176 -6.43 -28.26 -4.13
N ASN A 177 -7.32 -27.92 -5.06
CA ASN A 177 -7.53 -28.64 -6.31
C ASN A 177 -8.05 -27.67 -7.39
N SER A 178 -8.46 -28.17 -8.55
CA SER A 178 -8.90 -27.35 -9.69
C SER A 178 -10.08 -26.41 -9.38
N SER A 179 -10.90 -26.72 -8.38
CA SER A 179 -12.14 -25.99 -8.07
C SER A 179 -12.24 -25.54 -6.62
N THR A 180 -11.28 -25.89 -5.76
CA THR A 180 -11.38 -25.70 -4.32
C THR A 180 -10.19 -24.91 -3.79
N TYR A 181 -10.48 -23.88 -3.02
CA TYR A 181 -9.52 -22.97 -2.40
C TYR A 181 -9.74 -22.95 -0.90
N ILE A 182 -8.69 -22.67 -0.14
CA ILE A 182 -8.75 -22.45 1.30
C ILE A 182 -7.95 -21.22 1.70
N ALA A 183 -8.49 -20.45 2.62
CA ALA A 183 -7.81 -19.39 3.34
C ALA A 183 -8.12 -19.53 4.83
N PHE A 184 -7.39 -18.80 5.67
CA PHE A 184 -7.61 -18.76 7.10
C PHE A 184 -7.87 -17.31 7.54
N ILE A 185 -8.76 -17.15 8.51
CA ILE A 185 -9.05 -15.89 9.16
C ILE A 185 -8.59 -16.03 10.60
N ALA A 186 -7.73 -15.11 11.03
CA ALA A 186 -7.49 -14.92 12.45
C ALA A 186 -8.34 -13.76 12.96
N SER A 187 -8.94 -13.96 14.13
CA SER A 187 -9.84 -13.02 14.76
C SER A 187 -9.49 -12.85 16.22
N ALA A 188 -9.72 -11.64 16.74
CA ALA A 188 -9.56 -11.36 18.16
C ALA A 188 -10.78 -10.61 18.70
N CYS A 189 -11.00 -10.82 19.99
CA CYS A 189 -12.14 -10.31 20.72
C CYS A 189 -11.71 -9.40 21.86
N THR A 190 -12.59 -8.49 22.28
CA THR A 190 -12.35 -7.60 23.42
C THR A 190 -12.27 -8.31 24.77
N ASP A 191 -12.68 -9.58 24.85
CA ASP A 191 -12.46 -10.40 26.06
C ASP A 191 -11.04 -11.00 26.15
N GLY A 192 -10.19 -10.72 25.15
CA GLY A 192 -8.83 -11.22 25.04
C GLY A 192 -8.70 -12.52 24.25
N THR A 193 -9.80 -13.18 23.88
CA THR A 193 -9.75 -14.42 23.10
C THR A 193 -9.25 -14.18 21.68
N VAL A 194 -8.50 -15.14 21.17
CA VAL A 194 -7.98 -15.15 19.80
C VAL A 194 -8.33 -16.47 19.15
N ALA A 195 -8.79 -16.45 17.91
CA ALA A 195 -9.16 -17.66 17.18
C ALA A 195 -8.57 -17.67 15.77
N ILE A 196 -8.34 -18.86 15.24
CA ILE A 196 -8.11 -19.06 13.80
C ILE A 196 -9.18 -19.98 13.24
N SER A 197 -9.77 -19.57 12.12
CA SER A 197 -10.81 -20.31 11.42
C SER A 197 -10.43 -20.54 9.97
N SER A 198 -10.79 -21.67 9.39
CA SER A 198 -10.61 -21.92 7.95
C SER A 198 -11.84 -21.48 7.17
N VAL A 199 -11.61 -20.98 5.96
CA VAL A 199 -12.63 -20.69 4.95
C VAL A 199 -12.29 -21.47 3.68
N GLN A 200 -13.13 -22.43 3.34
CA GLN A 200 -12.97 -23.25 2.15
C GLN A 200 -14.04 -22.87 1.12
N VAL A 201 -13.61 -22.57 -0.10
CA VAL A 201 -14.50 -22.14 -1.19
C VAL A 201 -14.41 -23.14 -2.34
N LYS A 202 -15.58 -23.56 -2.84
CA LYS A 202 -15.70 -24.28 -4.11
C LYS A 202 -16.20 -23.33 -5.19
N ILE A 203 -15.45 -23.22 -6.28
CA ILE A 203 -15.70 -22.30 -7.38
C ILE A 203 -15.75 -23.07 -8.71
N SER A 204 -16.67 -22.65 -9.59
CA SER A 204 -16.76 -23.16 -10.96
C SER A 204 -16.73 -22.03 -11.96
N VAL A 205 -16.10 -22.25 -13.11
CA VAL A 205 -16.08 -21.30 -14.22
C VAL A 205 -17.07 -21.76 -15.28
N VAL A 206 -18.02 -20.91 -15.64
CA VAL A 206 -18.96 -21.18 -16.72
C VAL A 206 -18.26 -20.89 -18.05
N SER A 207 -17.90 -21.93 -18.82
CA SER A 207 -17.01 -21.80 -19.98
C SER A 207 -17.47 -20.80 -21.06
N LYS A 208 -18.78 -20.63 -21.24
CA LYS A 208 -19.35 -19.71 -22.27
C LYS A 208 -19.27 -18.24 -21.87
N SER A 209 -19.52 -17.91 -20.61
CA SER A 209 -19.54 -16.52 -20.12
C SER A 209 -18.26 -16.11 -19.40
N ARG A 210 -17.37 -17.07 -19.11
CA ARG A 210 -16.20 -16.90 -18.24
C ARG A 210 -16.53 -16.30 -16.88
N THR A 211 -17.77 -16.46 -16.43
CA THR A 211 -18.21 -16.03 -15.11
C THR A 211 -17.83 -17.11 -14.12
N ALA A 212 -17.06 -16.74 -13.09
CA ALA A 212 -16.87 -17.59 -11.95
C ALA A 212 -18.13 -17.57 -11.06
N LYS A 213 -18.52 -18.74 -10.55
CA LYS A 213 -19.62 -18.90 -9.60
C LYS A 213 -19.10 -19.60 -8.35
N ILE A 214 -19.33 -18.98 -7.20
CA ILE A 214 -19.11 -19.60 -5.89
C ILE A 214 -20.24 -20.59 -5.66
N GLN A 215 -19.90 -21.87 -5.52
CA GLN A 215 -20.88 -22.96 -5.37
C GLN A 215 -21.17 -23.27 -3.90
N ASP A 216 -20.13 -23.24 -3.08
CA ASP A 216 -20.18 -23.64 -1.68
C ASP A 216 -19.04 -22.95 -0.93
N VAL A 217 -19.33 -22.50 0.30
CA VAL A 217 -18.33 -21.96 1.21
C VAL A 217 -18.55 -22.55 2.58
N LYS A 218 -17.52 -23.16 3.12
CA LYS A 218 -17.51 -23.81 4.42
C LYS A 218 -16.54 -23.10 5.33
N MET A 219 -17.00 -22.85 6.55
CA MET A 219 -16.17 -22.30 7.61
C MET A 219 -16.11 -23.24 8.80
N SER A 220 -14.97 -23.27 9.47
CA SER A 220 -14.81 -24.00 10.72
C SER A 220 -13.78 -23.31 11.61
N VAL A 221 -14.10 -23.19 12.89
CA VAL A 221 -13.16 -22.75 13.93
C VAL A 221 -12.16 -23.87 14.17
N LEU A 222 -10.86 -23.57 14.08
CA LEU A 222 -9.81 -24.57 14.22
C LEU A 222 -9.22 -24.56 15.63
N HIS A 223 -8.89 -23.37 16.12
CA HIS A 223 -8.35 -23.15 17.46
C HIS A 223 -8.91 -21.86 18.05
N VAL A 224 -9.09 -21.86 19.38
CA VAL A 224 -9.40 -20.70 20.20
C VAL A 224 -8.40 -20.69 21.36
N TRP A 225 -7.80 -19.54 21.63
CA TRP A 225 -6.80 -19.35 22.68
C TRP A 225 -7.24 -18.27 23.67
N PHE A 226 -6.67 -18.33 24.88
CA PHE A 226 -6.82 -17.35 25.96
C PHE A 226 -8.24 -17.19 26.52
N GLU A 227 -9.09 -18.23 26.48
CA GLU A 227 -10.43 -18.17 27.07
C GLU A 227 -10.43 -17.89 28.58
N GLU A 228 -9.42 -18.42 29.29
CA GLU A 228 -9.38 -18.34 30.76
C GLU A 228 -8.11 -17.63 31.30
N ASP A 229 -6.99 -17.68 30.58
CA ASP A 229 -5.67 -17.34 31.14
C ASP A 229 -5.20 -15.90 30.89
N ASP A 230 -5.69 -15.21 29.85
CA ASP A 230 -5.20 -13.87 29.48
C ASP A 230 -6.31 -12.99 28.86
N ARG A 231 -7.05 -12.31 29.73
CA ARG A 231 -8.18 -11.44 29.37
C ARG A 231 -7.78 -10.04 28.90
N ALA A 232 -6.48 -9.78 28.72
CA ALA A 232 -6.05 -8.50 28.17
C ALA A 232 -6.56 -8.35 26.73
N VAL A 233 -7.14 -7.19 26.42
CA VAL A 233 -7.68 -6.88 25.09
C VAL A 233 -6.56 -6.98 24.05
N THR A 234 -6.82 -7.71 22.98
CA THR A 234 -5.91 -7.74 21.83
C THR A 234 -6.08 -6.45 21.04
N THR A 235 -4.99 -5.69 20.87
CA THR A 235 -4.96 -4.40 20.19
C THR A 235 -4.45 -4.48 18.75
N LEU A 236 -3.71 -5.54 18.43
CA LEU A 236 -3.16 -5.80 17.09
C LEU A 236 -3.23 -7.30 16.80
N ILE A 237 -3.58 -7.65 15.57
CA ILE A 237 -3.39 -8.99 15.01
C ILE A 237 -2.76 -8.85 13.62
N LYS A 238 -1.74 -9.66 13.35
CA LYS A 238 -1.09 -9.74 12.05
C LYS A 238 -0.82 -11.19 11.70
N LEU A 239 -1.14 -11.53 10.46
CA LEU A 239 -1.03 -12.89 9.97
C LEU A 239 -0.04 -12.93 8.80
N PHE A 240 0.72 -14.01 8.75
CA PHE A 240 1.63 -14.33 7.66
C PHE A 240 1.45 -15.77 7.23
N ASP A 241 1.45 -16.01 5.93
CA ASP A 241 1.41 -17.34 5.34
C ASP A 241 2.60 -17.57 4.40
N ASP A 242 3.16 -18.77 4.49
CA ASP A 242 4.13 -19.33 3.56
C ASP A 242 3.64 -20.75 3.22
N PHE A 243 2.69 -20.83 2.30
CA PHE A 243 2.04 -22.09 1.94
C PHE A 243 2.98 -23.09 1.27
N ASP A 244 4.08 -22.63 0.68
CA ASP A 244 5.13 -23.46 0.09
C ASP A 244 5.92 -24.19 1.19
N LYS A 245 6.24 -23.48 2.27
CA LYS A 245 6.83 -24.09 3.48
C LYS A 245 5.77 -24.72 4.39
N GLY A 246 4.48 -24.53 4.10
CA GLY A 246 3.36 -25.05 4.88
C GLY A 246 3.24 -24.41 6.27
N VAL A 247 3.53 -23.11 6.40
CA VAL A 247 3.55 -22.41 7.68
C VAL A 247 2.59 -21.22 7.67
N ILE A 248 1.91 -21.01 8.80
CA ILE A 248 1.17 -19.79 9.11
C ILE A 248 1.71 -19.23 10.42
N SER A 249 2.00 -17.94 10.48
CA SER A 249 2.43 -17.27 11.71
C SER A 249 1.43 -16.18 12.08
N ILE A 250 1.11 -16.09 13.38
CA ILE A 250 0.21 -15.07 13.93
C ILE A 250 0.98 -14.30 14.98
N ALA A 251 0.99 -12.98 14.85
CA ALA A 251 1.49 -12.05 15.86
C ALA A 251 0.31 -11.26 16.42
N ILE A 252 0.23 -11.17 17.74
CA ILE A 252 -0.77 -10.37 18.45
C ILE A 252 -0.09 -9.43 19.45
N SER A 253 -0.73 -8.29 19.72
CA SER A 253 -0.34 -7.39 20.80
C SER A 253 -1.42 -7.35 21.87
N LYS A 254 -1.05 -7.57 23.12
CA LYS A 254 -1.90 -7.44 24.31
C LYS A 254 -1.22 -6.50 25.31
N GLY A 255 -1.53 -5.21 25.21
CA GLY A 255 -0.78 -4.15 25.88
C GLY A 255 0.70 -4.19 25.46
N ILE A 256 1.61 -4.20 26.42
CA ILE A 256 3.08 -4.23 26.19
C ILE A 256 3.63 -5.63 25.81
N ARG A 257 2.78 -6.65 25.68
CA ARG A 257 3.20 -8.02 25.31
C ARG A 257 2.89 -8.27 23.85
N VAL A 258 3.94 -8.60 23.08
CA VAL A 258 3.83 -9.13 21.73
C VAL A 258 3.92 -10.64 21.82
N GLN A 259 2.88 -11.34 21.36
CA GLN A 259 2.83 -12.80 21.39
C GLN A 259 2.80 -13.32 19.96
N VAL A 260 3.64 -14.31 19.66
CA VAL A 260 3.76 -14.90 18.32
C VAL A 260 3.58 -16.40 18.41
N ILE A 261 2.82 -16.97 17.49
CA ILE A 261 2.66 -18.42 17.33
C ILE A 261 2.89 -18.81 15.87
N CYS A 262 3.57 -19.92 15.66
CA CYS A 262 3.74 -20.53 14.34
C CYS A 262 2.95 -21.83 14.27
N LEU A 263 2.24 -22.00 13.18
CA LEU A 263 1.35 -23.10 12.91
C LEU A 263 1.80 -23.86 11.65
N ASP A 264 1.80 -25.19 11.74
CA ASP A 264 2.00 -26.09 10.62
C ASP A 264 0.68 -26.36 9.89
N VAL A 265 0.68 -26.15 8.57
CA VAL A 265 -0.41 -26.54 7.68
C VAL A 265 -0.13 -27.95 7.14
N LYS A 266 -0.78 -28.95 7.73
CA LYS A 266 -0.63 -30.35 7.32
C LYS A 266 -1.29 -30.61 5.96
N LYS A 267 -0.96 -31.75 5.31
CA LYS A 267 -1.48 -32.12 3.98
C LYS A 267 -3.01 -32.19 3.87
N ASN A 268 -3.71 -32.45 4.97
CA ASN A 268 -5.17 -32.43 5.07
C ASN A 268 -5.74 -31.04 5.38
N ASN A 269 -4.93 -29.99 5.26
CA ASN A 269 -5.23 -28.60 5.60
C ASN A 269 -5.62 -28.37 7.06
N LYS A 270 -5.32 -29.33 7.96
CA LYS A 270 -5.38 -29.08 9.40
C LYS A 270 -4.19 -28.21 9.80
N VAL A 271 -4.46 -27.29 10.70
CA VAL A 271 -3.47 -26.36 11.25
C VAL A 271 -3.13 -26.80 12.65
N VAL A 272 -1.84 -26.93 12.98
CA VAL A 272 -1.38 -27.41 14.30
C VAL A 272 -0.28 -26.48 14.81
N PRO A 273 -0.33 -26.00 16.07
CA PRO A 273 0.76 -25.25 16.67
C PRO A 273 2.09 -26.02 16.66
N LYS A 274 3.18 -25.37 16.24
CA LYS A 274 4.54 -25.92 16.36
C LYS A 274 5.03 -25.89 17.81
N LYS A 275 4.75 -24.78 18.48
CA LYS A 275 5.08 -24.47 19.86
C LYS A 275 3.94 -23.65 20.46
N ASP A 276 3.97 -23.50 21.78
CA ASP A 276 3.10 -22.55 22.47
C ASP A 276 3.51 -21.10 22.12
N TRP A 277 2.62 -20.15 22.42
CA TRP A 277 2.82 -18.72 22.18
C TRP A 277 4.14 -18.23 22.78
N GLN A 278 4.99 -17.67 21.93
CA GLN A 278 6.23 -17.02 22.33
C GLN A 278 5.93 -15.57 22.68
N VAL A 279 6.34 -15.13 23.87
CA VAL A 279 6.02 -13.81 24.41
C VAL A 279 7.26 -12.94 24.45
N HIS A 280 7.19 -11.76 23.86
CA HIS A 280 8.17 -10.69 23.99
C HIS A 280 7.54 -9.49 24.70
N THR A 281 8.20 -8.99 25.74
CA THR A 281 7.74 -7.81 26.49
C THR A 281 8.46 -6.56 26.00
N LEU A 282 7.69 -5.55 25.62
CA LEU A 282 8.17 -4.24 25.19
C LEU A 282 8.63 -3.46 26.41
N LEU A 283 9.95 -3.37 26.62
CA LEU A 283 10.53 -2.75 27.81
C LEU A 283 10.42 -1.21 27.81
N SER A 284 10.31 -0.61 26.63
CA SER A 284 10.33 0.85 26.40
C SER A 284 8.98 1.43 26.01
N SER A 285 7.92 0.61 25.95
CA SER A 285 6.56 1.06 25.59
C SER A 285 5.63 0.98 26.79
N GLY A 286 4.79 1.99 26.97
CA GLY A 286 3.71 2.01 27.96
C GLY A 286 2.37 1.55 27.40
N LEU A 287 2.15 1.69 26.09
CA LEU A 287 0.87 1.40 25.43
C LEU A 287 0.88 0.15 24.54
N GLY A 288 2.05 -0.31 24.13
CA GLY A 288 2.23 -1.44 23.24
C GLY A 288 2.37 -1.06 21.77
N LEU A 289 2.06 -2.00 20.88
CA LEU A 289 2.15 -1.78 19.43
C LEU A 289 0.94 -1.00 18.90
N SER A 290 1.21 0.01 18.07
CA SER A 290 0.22 0.70 17.24
C SER A 290 0.00 -0.04 15.93
N SER A 291 1.06 -0.60 15.36
CA SER A 291 1.01 -1.33 14.09
C SER A 291 2.09 -2.41 14.01
N GLY A 292 2.00 -3.24 12.98
CA GLY A 292 3.03 -4.21 12.67
C GLY A 292 2.82 -4.86 11.31
N SER A 293 3.88 -5.49 10.82
CA SER A 293 3.96 -6.11 9.51
C SER A 293 4.92 -7.29 9.53
N TRP A 294 4.74 -8.17 8.56
CA TRP A 294 5.63 -9.29 8.33
C TRP A 294 6.54 -8.96 7.15
N VAL A 295 7.84 -9.06 7.38
CA VAL A 295 8.87 -8.79 6.37
C VAL A 295 9.81 -9.99 6.26
N ARG A 296 10.54 -10.07 5.14
CA ARG A 296 11.60 -11.06 4.95
C ARG A 296 12.93 -10.32 4.86
N ASP A 297 13.95 -10.85 5.53
CA ASP A 297 15.31 -10.37 5.30
C ASP A 297 15.93 -11.01 4.06
N ASP A 298 17.17 -10.65 3.79
CA ASP A 298 17.92 -11.08 2.61
C ASP A 298 18.29 -12.57 2.66
N GLU A 299 18.26 -13.17 3.85
CA GLU A 299 18.41 -14.62 4.06
C GLU A 299 17.05 -15.35 3.99
N ASN A 300 15.97 -14.65 3.63
CA ASN A 300 14.60 -15.18 3.54
C ASN A 300 14.06 -15.70 4.90
N ILE A 301 14.59 -15.14 6.00
CA ILE A 301 14.09 -15.34 7.36
C ILE A 301 12.87 -14.43 7.55
N VAL A 302 11.85 -14.98 8.20
CA VAL A 302 10.61 -14.26 8.48
C VAL A 302 10.82 -13.39 9.71
N LEU A 303 10.55 -12.10 9.56
CA LEU A 303 10.62 -11.11 10.63
C LEU A 303 9.24 -10.53 10.89
N PHE A 304 8.86 -10.39 12.15
CA PHE A 304 7.76 -9.51 12.55
C PHE A 304 8.34 -8.16 12.94
N ARG A 305 7.94 -7.11 12.22
CA ARG A 305 8.31 -5.72 12.49
C ARG A 305 7.11 -5.02 13.14
N GLY A 306 7.19 -4.78 14.44
CA GLY A 306 6.21 -4.01 15.20
C GLY A 306 6.65 -2.56 15.39
N TYR A 307 5.68 -1.65 15.49
CA TYR A 307 5.93 -0.26 15.86
C TYR A 307 5.10 0.12 17.08
N THR A 308 5.75 0.68 18.10
CA THR A 308 5.10 1.11 19.34
C THR A 308 4.31 2.39 19.12
N VAL A 309 3.33 2.66 19.98
CA VAL A 309 2.59 3.95 19.95
C VAL A 309 3.55 5.13 20.15
N GLU A 310 4.61 4.91 20.92
CA GLU A 310 5.67 5.87 21.21
C GLU A 310 6.71 6.00 20.07
N GLY A 311 6.47 5.38 18.91
CA GLY A 311 7.26 5.57 17.70
C GLY A 311 8.57 4.77 17.63
N GLU A 312 8.72 3.73 18.44
CA GLU A 312 9.88 2.82 18.37
C GLU A 312 9.60 1.62 17.47
N CYS A 313 10.64 1.02 16.92
CA CYS A 313 10.55 -0.19 16.09
C CYS A 313 11.10 -1.40 16.84
N VAL A 314 10.37 -2.52 16.75
CA VAL A 314 10.71 -3.80 17.36
C VAL A 314 10.71 -4.87 16.29
N LEU A 315 11.82 -5.58 16.16
CA LEU A 315 11.99 -6.67 15.21
C LEU A 315 12.14 -8.00 15.94
N LEU A 316 11.26 -8.93 15.58
CA LEU A 316 11.28 -10.30 16.08
C LEU A 316 11.58 -11.24 14.92
N LYS A 317 12.73 -11.93 14.98
CA LYS A 317 13.08 -13.04 14.08
C LYS A 317 12.23 -14.24 14.43
N VAL A 318 11.51 -14.78 13.45
CA VAL A 318 10.61 -15.92 13.62
C VAL A 318 11.16 -17.10 12.83
N GLY A 319 11.78 -18.02 13.57
CA GLY A 319 12.35 -19.23 13.00
C GLY A 319 11.29 -20.21 12.51
N LEU A 320 11.65 -21.06 11.55
CA LEU A 320 10.74 -22.09 11.02
C LEU A 320 10.24 -23.07 12.09
N ASN A 321 10.96 -23.23 13.20
CA ASN A 321 10.56 -24.09 14.32
C ASN A 321 9.59 -23.40 15.29
N GLY A 322 9.23 -22.14 15.04
CA GLY A 322 8.39 -21.32 15.92
C GLY A 322 9.17 -20.61 17.03
N ASP A 323 10.50 -20.62 17.00
CA ASP A 323 11.33 -19.85 17.92
C ASP A 323 11.30 -18.37 17.53
N VAL A 324 11.23 -17.50 18.54
CA VAL A 324 11.15 -16.06 18.35
C VAL A 324 12.31 -15.39 19.07
N GLU A 325 13.13 -14.67 18.32
CA GLU A 325 14.32 -13.99 18.82
C GLU A 325 14.20 -12.47 18.58
N TYR A 326 14.55 -11.67 19.57
CA TYR A 326 14.55 -10.21 19.43
C TYR A 326 15.83 -9.74 18.73
N ASP A 327 15.69 -9.13 17.54
CA ASP A 327 16.81 -8.51 16.84
C ASP A 327 17.11 -7.13 17.42
N LYS A 328 17.94 -7.11 18.47
CA LYS A 328 18.30 -5.88 19.19
C LYS A 328 19.01 -4.87 18.28
N GLN A 329 19.92 -5.32 17.43
CA GLN A 329 20.74 -4.41 16.61
C GLN A 329 19.88 -3.70 15.57
N MET A 330 19.06 -4.44 14.82
CA MET A 330 18.21 -3.87 13.79
C MET A 330 17.07 -3.04 14.40
N SER A 331 16.51 -3.46 15.53
CA SER A 331 15.50 -2.67 16.26
C SER A 331 16.04 -1.31 16.72
N ILE A 332 17.26 -1.26 17.26
CA ILE A 332 17.92 0.00 17.67
C ILE A 332 18.21 0.88 16.46
N MET A 333 18.71 0.30 15.36
CA MET A 333 19.02 1.05 14.15
C MET A 333 17.76 1.72 13.58
N LEU A 334 16.67 0.96 13.36
CA LEU A 334 15.42 1.51 12.85
C LEU A 334 14.79 2.53 13.81
N SER A 335 14.81 2.26 15.11
CA SER A 335 14.31 3.20 16.12
C SER A 335 15.13 4.51 16.14
N THR A 336 16.43 4.44 15.92
CA THR A 336 17.28 5.64 15.83
C THR A 336 16.92 6.45 14.58
N THR A 337 16.74 5.79 13.43
CA THR A 337 16.28 6.43 12.20
C THR A 337 14.92 7.10 12.39
N LEU A 338 13.98 6.44 13.06
CA LEU A 338 12.66 6.99 13.41
C LEU A 338 12.79 8.26 14.28
N VAL A 339 13.55 8.19 15.37
CA VAL A 339 13.78 9.33 16.27
C VAL A 339 14.40 10.51 15.53
N GLN A 340 15.35 10.29 14.63
CA GLN A 340 15.92 11.35 13.80
C GLN A 340 14.86 11.99 12.89
N LYS A 341 13.98 11.20 12.27
CA LYS A 341 12.88 11.72 11.44
C LYS A 341 11.89 12.55 12.26
N TYR A 342 11.54 12.11 13.46
CA TYR A 342 10.66 12.85 14.35
C TYR A 342 11.28 14.17 14.79
N LYS A 343 12.57 14.19 15.13
CA LYS A 343 13.30 15.42 15.48
C LYS A 343 13.35 16.42 14.32
N LEU A 344 13.66 15.94 13.10
CA LEU A 344 13.66 16.79 11.91
C LEU A 344 12.28 17.39 11.63
N GLN A 345 11.21 16.58 11.79
CA GLN A 345 9.84 17.04 11.65
C GLN A 345 9.51 18.13 12.69
N TRP A 346 9.84 17.89 13.96
CA TRP A 346 9.61 18.84 15.03
C TRP A 346 10.31 20.18 14.79
N MET A 347 11.58 20.14 14.35
CA MET A 347 12.32 21.35 14.00
C MET A 347 11.67 22.13 12.85
N GLU A 348 11.10 21.42 11.86
CA GLU A 348 10.37 22.04 10.76
C GLU A 348 9.10 22.77 11.25
N GLU A 349 8.35 22.18 12.18
CA GLU A 349 7.17 22.80 12.81
C GLU A 349 7.52 24.02 13.66
N GLN A 350 8.57 23.91 14.48
CA GLN A 350 9.04 25.02 15.31
C GLN A 350 9.49 26.20 14.45
N SER A 351 10.14 25.94 13.31
CA SER A 351 10.55 27.01 12.38
C SER A 351 9.40 27.77 11.72
N LYS A 352 8.18 27.23 11.75
CA LYS A 352 6.96 27.84 11.18
C LYS A 352 6.13 28.61 12.23
N THR A 353 6.46 28.46 13.51
CA THR A 353 5.72 29.10 14.60
C THR A 353 6.33 30.46 14.89
N ASP A 354 5.53 31.52 14.89
CA ASP A 354 6.00 32.90 15.15
C ASP A 354 6.69 33.01 16.53
N ASP A 355 7.74 33.85 16.60
CA ASP A 355 8.68 33.96 17.74
C ASP A 355 8.01 34.16 19.12
N ASP A 356 6.80 34.73 19.17
CA ASP A 356 6.06 35.01 20.41
C ASP A 356 5.36 33.76 21.00
N ASN A 357 5.28 32.65 20.25
CA ASN A 357 4.69 31.38 20.67
C ASN A 357 5.70 30.23 20.72
N ILE A 358 7.00 30.53 20.70
CA ILE A 358 8.03 29.52 20.93
C ILE A 358 7.87 29.03 22.36
N ILE A 359 7.10 27.95 22.52
CA ILE A 359 7.11 27.11 23.70
C ILE A 359 8.58 26.75 23.87
N SER A 360 9.19 27.26 24.94
CA SER A 360 10.60 27.06 25.29
C SER A 360 10.99 25.60 25.08
N ALA A 361 11.59 25.30 23.93
CA ALA A 361 12.08 24.01 23.43
C ALA A 361 11.72 22.79 24.30
N SER A 362 10.43 22.46 24.43
CA SER A 362 10.03 21.21 25.09
C SER A 362 10.24 20.08 24.10
N ASP A 363 10.92 19.01 24.50
CA ASP A 363 10.98 17.77 23.72
C ASP A 363 9.57 17.35 23.32
N ALA A 364 9.34 17.07 22.02
CA ALA A 364 8.09 16.48 21.55
C ALA A 364 8.26 14.96 21.47
N HIS A 365 7.22 14.21 21.83
CA HIS A 365 7.16 12.77 21.64
C HIS A 365 6.24 12.43 20.46
N PRO A 366 6.61 11.43 19.64
CA PRO A 366 5.74 10.96 18.58
C PRO A 366 4.57 10.17 19.17
N PHE A 367 3.42 10.28 18.51
CA PHE A 367 2.28 9.41 18.71
C PHE A 367 1.93 8.76 17.37
N LEU A 368 2.29 7.49 17.23
CA LEU A 368 2.11 6.74 15.98
C LEU A 368 0.68 6.23 15.85
N TRP A 369 -0.01 6.63 14.78
CA TRP A 369 -1.37 6.20 14.45
C TRP A 369 -1.43 4.94 13.59
N GLY A 370 -0.35 4.67 12.85
CA GLY A 370 -0.24 3.44 12.08
C GLY A 370 0.92 3.46 11.10
N THR A 371 1.19 2.28 10.53
CA THR A 371 2.20 2.10 9.48
C THR A 371 1.68 1.19 8.38
N SER A 372 2.27 1.31 7.19
CA SER A 372 2.04 0.39 6.08
C SER A 372 3.34 0.19 5.32
N ASP A 373 3.71 -1.06 5.10
CA ASP A 373 4.83 -1.41 4.23
C ASP A 373 4.38 -1.54 2.78
N THR A 374 5.30 -1.25 1.88
CA THR A 374 5.12 -1.48 0.45
C THR A 374 5.29 -2.96 0.08
N ILE A 375 4.84 -3.35 -1.12
CA ILE A 375 4.88 -4.75 -1.57
C ILE A 375 6.31 -5.28 -1.65
N ASN A 376 7.26 -4.43 -2.05
CA ASN A 376 8.68 -4.76 -2.11
C ASN A 376 9.40 -4.55 -0.77
N GLN A 377 8.71 -4.06 0.26
CA GLN A 377 9.26 -3.80 1.61
C GLN A 377 10.43 -2.79 1.63
N ILE A 378 10.64 -2.05 0.54
CA ILE A 378 11.68 -1.00 0.46
C ILE A 378 11.29 0.20 1.31
N PHE A 379 10.00 0.56 1.30
CA PHE A 379 9.51 1.70 2.05
C PHE A 379 8.51 1.27 3.13
N THR A 380 8.60 1.93 4.28
CA THR A 380 7.54 1.94 5.29
C THR A 380 6.95 3.34 5.34
N THR A 381 5.63 3.42 5.20
CA THR A 381 4.89 4.66 5.44
C THR A 381 4.48 4.73 6.91
N LEU A 382 4.70 5.88 7.55
CA LEU A 382 4.32 6.19 8.92
C LEU A 382 3.29 7.30 8.95
N LEU A 383 2.24 7.13 9.75
CA LEU A 383 1.30 8.18 10.10
C LEU A 383 1.44 8.50 11.59
N PHE A 384 1.89 9.70 11.94
CA PHE A 384 2.13 10.08 13.34
C PHE A 384 1.80 11.55 13.59
N GLY A 385 1.45 11.88 14.83
CA GLY A 385 1.44 13.25 15.34
C GLY A 385 2.61 13.48 16.29
N LEU A 386 2.98 14.74 16.52
CA LEU A 386 3.95 15.13 17.54
C LEU A 386 3.22 15.83 18.68
N ARG A 387 3.52 15.42 19.92
CA ARG A 387 2.92 16.00 21.12
C ARG A 387 4.01 16.63 21.99
N PRO A 388 3.88 17.91 22.39
CA PRO A 388 4.86 18.53 23.28
C PRO A 388 4.81 17.89 24.67
N ASN A 389 5.97 17.77 25.31
CA ASN A 389 6.09 17.24 26.68
C ASN A 389 5.73 18.33 27.71
N VAL A 390 4.47 18.72 27.77
CA VAL A 390 3.92 19.67 28.74
C VAL A 390 2.67 19.10 29.39
N ASP A 391 2.59 19.21 30.72
CA ASP A 391 1.61 18.49 31.56
C ASP A 391 0.14 18.80 31.24
N ILE A 392 -0.17 19.97 30.67
CA ILE A 392 -1.56 20.36 30.36
C ILE A 392 -1.60 21.27 29.13
N HIS A 393 -1.89 20.71 27.95
CA HIS A 393 -2.49 21.48 26.86
C HIS A 393 -3.95 21.05 26.68
N TYR A 394 -4.86 21.75 27.36
CA TYR A 394 -6.25 21.85 26.92
C TYR A 394 -6.29 22.78 25.69
N ARG A 395 -5.81 22.30 24.53
CA ARG A 395 -6.22 22.92 23.27
C ARG A 395 -7.62 22.40 22.97
N PHE A 396 -8.62 23.17 23.39
CA PHE A 396 -9.96 23.06 22.85
C PHE A 396 -9.87 23.34 21.35
N GLU A 397 -10.03 22.28 20.57
CA GLU A 397 -10.45 22.32 19.17
C GLU A 397 -9.46 22.90 18.15
N THR A 398 -9.42 22.22 17.00
CA THR A 398 -8.89 22.63 15.69
C THR A 398 -7.42 22.33 15.39
N ASN A 399 -7.23 21.17 14.74
CA ASN A 399 -6.07 20.71 13.97
C ASN A 399 -4.95 20.01 14.77
N ASP A 400 -5.19 18.76 15.14
CA ASP A 400 -4.07 17.82 15.30
C ASP A 400 -3.37 17.71 13.94
N GLU A 401 -2.17 18.28 13.83
CA GLU A 401 -1.33 18.06 12.66
C GLU A 401 -0.86 16.60 12.67
N ILE A 402 -1.20 15.89 11.60
CA ILE A 402 -0.78 14.50 11.39
C ILE A 402 0.15 14.48 10.19
N HIS A 403 1.29 13.85 10.36
CA HIS A 403 2.33 13.75 9.35
C HIS A 403 2.34 12.37 8.73
N LEU A 404 2.48 12.35 7.41
CA LEU A 404 2.76 11.15 6.64
C LEU A 404 4.24 11.20 6.21
N ARG A 405 5.04 10.22 6.64
CA ARG A 405 6.46 10.13 6.27
C ARG A 405 6.79 8.74 5.75
N PHE A 406 7.77 8.68 4.85
CA PHE A 406 8.29 7.44 4.29
C PHE A 406 9.68 7.18 4.86
N ILE A 407 9.90 5.99 5.38
CA ILE A 407 11.21 5.48 5.78
C ILE A 407 11.68 4.53 4.69
N LEU A 408 12.96 4.64 4.38
CA LEU A 408 13.65 3.68 3.56
C LEU A 408 14.20 2.57 4.47
N ASN A 409 13.82 1.32 4.20
CA ASN A 409 14.18 0.16 5.03
C ASN A 409 15.54 -0.45 4.68
N ARG A 410 16.12 -0.08 3.54
CA ARG A 410 17.37 -0.61 2.99
C ARG A 410 18.20 0.53 2.42
N GLU A 411 19.53 0.51 2.56
CA GLU A 411 20.36 1.56 1.94
C GLU A 411 20.26 1.51 0.41
N ARG A 412 20.15 2.67 -0.25
CA ARG A 412 20.01 2.74 -1.71
C ARG A 412 21.21 2.09 -2.41
N GLY A 413 20.94 1.38 -3.51
CA GLY A 413 21.98 0.87 -4.43
C GLY A 413 22.92 -0.22 -3.89
N GLN A 414 22.97 -0.48 -2.59
CA GLN A 414 23.95 -1.42 -2.00
C GLN A 414 23.54 -2.90 -2.07
N ASP A 415 22.28 -3.20 -2.39
CA ASP A 415 21.70 -4.54 -2.28
C ASP A 415 20.88 -4.93 -3.51
N THR A 416 21.47 -4.75 -4.70
CA THR A 416 20.84 -5.11 -5.98
C THR A 416 20.49 -6.60 -6.06
N GLU A 417 21.32 -7.46 -5.45
CA GLU A 417 21.10 -8.90 -5.43
C GLU A 417 19.79 -9.26 -4.72
N SER A 418 19.54 -8.76 -3.52
CA SER A 418 18.29 -9.04 -2.81
C SER A 418 17.08 -8.43 -3.53
N ILE A 419 17.22 -7.26 -4.17
CA ILE A 419 16.16 -6.71 -5.02
C ILE A 419 15.85 -7.63 -6.21
N CYS A 420 16.88 -8.20 -6.85
CA CYS A 420 16.72 -9.21 -7.89
C CYS A 420 16.04 -10.47 -7.34
N GLN A 421 16.35 -10.90 -6.11
CA GLN A 421 15.69 -12.04 -5.47
C GLN A 421 14.21 -11.76 -5.13
N LEU A 422 13.88 -10.56 -4.64
CA LEU A 422 12.50 -10.11 -4.42
C LEU A 422 11.71 -10.09 -5.75
N THR A 423 12.36 -9.61 -6.81
CA THR A 423 11.77 -9.59 -8.15
C THR A 423 11.55 -11.00 -8.67
N LYS A 424 12.50 -11.92 -8.47
CA LYS A 424 12.33 -13.34 -8.78
C LYS A 424 11.15 -13.95 -8.04
N ALA A 425 11.03 -13.72 -6.73
CA ALA A 425 9.90 -14.22 -5.95
C ALA A 425 8.56 -13.67 -6.46
N TYR A 426 8.54 -12.43 -6.96
CA TYR A 426 7.37 -11.85 -7.63
C TYR A 426 7.07 -12.55 -8.97
N LEU A 427 8.08 -12.82 -9.78
CA LEU A 427 7.96 -13.48 -11.10
C LEU A 427 7.61 -14.97 -11.01
N ASP A 428 8.06 -15.66 -9.95
CA ASP A 428 7.81 -17.08 -9.71
C ASP A 428 6.37 -17.36 -9.26
N ASP A 429 5.62 -16.35 -8.80
CA ASP A 429 4.19 -16.46 -8.50
C ASP A 429 3.37 -16.26 -9.79
N PRO A 430 2.79 -17.34 -10.37
CA PRO A 430 2.09 -17.28 -11.66
C PRO A 430 0.83 -16.39 -11.63
N TYR A 431 0.28 -16.12 -10.45
CA TYR A 431 -0.96 -15.36 -10.30
C TYR A 431 -0.71 -13.96 -9.73
N CYS A 432 0.55 -13.56 -9.51
CA CYS A 432 0.92 -12.31 -8.85
C CYS A 432 0.29 -11.08 -9.51
N VAL A 433 0.25 -11.04 -10.84
CA VAL A 433 -0.25 -9.90 -11.63
C VAL A 433 -1.74 -9.62 -11.44
N PHE A 434 -2.48 -10.56 -10.85
CA PHE A 434 -3.90 -10.42 -10.56
C PHE A 434 -4.19 -10.02 -9.12
N VAL A 435 -3.20 -10.17 -8.23
CA VAL A 435 -3.31 -9.90 -6.79
C VAL A 435 -2.48 -8.68 -6.38
N LYS A 436 -1.39 -8.40 -7.10
CA LYS A 436 -0.40 -7.36 -6.84
C LYS A 436 -0.25 -6.43 -8.04
N SER A 437 0.10 -5.17 -7.78
CA SER A 437 0.28 -4.15 -8.82
C SER A 437 1.71 -4.20 -9.37
N ILE A 438 1.87 -4.56 -10.65
CA ILE A 438 3.18 -4.48 -11.34
C ILE A 438 3.64 -3.02 -11.41
N VAL A 439 2.73 -2.09 -11.71
CA VAL A 439 3.05 -0.65 -11.79
C VAL A 439 3.57 -0.15 -10.45
N GLY A 440 2.88 -0.49 -9.35
CA GLY A 440 3.31 -0.11 -8.01
C GLY A 440 4.67 -0.72 -7.65
N PHE A 441 4.88 -1.99 -7.98
CA PHE A 441 6.15 -2.68 -7.77
C PHE A 441 7.30 -1.96 -8.51
N VAL A 442 7.14 -1.68 -9.81
CA VAL A 442 8.14 -1.02 -10.64
C VAL A 442 8.39 0.43 -10.20
N ARG A 443 7.33 1.19 -9.94
CA ARG A 443 7.41 2.60 -9.54
C ARG A 443 8.20 2.81 -8.25
N GLU A 444 8.19 1.83 -7.35
CA GLU A 444 9.00 1.88 -6.13
C GLU A 444 10.43 1.38 -6.35
N MET A 445 10.64 0.40 -7.23
CA MET A 445 11.96 -0.15 -7.54
C MET A 445 12.86 0.86 -8.25
N LEU A 446 12.36 1.55 -9.28
CA LEU A 446 13.19 2.42 -10.10
C LEU A 446 13.83 3.55 -9.28
N PRO A 447 13.11 4.34 -8.46
CA PRO A 447 13.74 5.41 -7.66
C PRO A 447 14.66 4.90 -6.55
N TYR A 448 14.59 3.61 -6.22
CA TYR A 448 15.52 2.98 -5.26
C TYR A 448 16.83 2.58 -5.93
N LEU A 449 16.76 2.10 -7.18
CA LEU A 449 17.90 1.61 -7.95
C LEU A 449 18.61 2.71 -8.77
N VAL A 450 17.92 3.81 -9.08
CA VAL A 450 18.51 4.94 -9.80
C VAL A 450 19.25 5.83 -8.80
N ASP A 451 20.58 5.89 -8.95
CA ASP A 451 21.43 6.89 -8.32
C ASP A 451 21.86 7.94 -9.37
N ASP A 452 22.06 9.19 -8.94
CA ASP A 452 22.45 10.29 -9.84
C ASP A 452 23.88 10.09 -10.40
N GLU A 453 24.69 9.25 -9.75
CA GLU A 453 26.09 8.97 -10.10
C GLU A 453 26.33 7.55 -10.64
N ASP A 454 25.39 6.62 -10.45
CA ASP A 454 25.55 5.19 -10.78
C ASP A 454 24.24 4.55 -11.28
N ASP A 455 24.22 4.12 -12.55
CA ASP A 455 23.11 3.42 -13.18
C ASP A 455 23.31 1.90 -13.25
N GLU A 456 24.41 1.37 -12.69
CA GLU A 456 24.73 -0.05 -12.66
C GLU A 456 23.66 -0.89 -11.94
N PRO A 457 23.15 -0.49 -10.74
CA PRO A 457 22.11 -1.26 -10.04
C PRO A 457 20.81 -1.41 -10.84
N MET A 458 20.37 -0.33 -11.51
CA MET A 458 19.18 -0.37 -12.37
C MET A 458 19.44 -1.27 -13.59
N THR A 459 20.61 -1.15 -14.21
CA THR A 459 20.96 -1.93 -15.41
C THR A 459 21.09 -3.42 -15.10
N GLU A 460 21.66 -3.77 -13.95
CA GLU A 460 21.74 -5.14 -13.45
C GLU A 460 20.34 -5.71 -13.20
N TRP A 461 19.47 -4.95 -12.54
CA TRP A 461 18.08 -5.37 -12.32
C TRP A 461 17.31 -5.59 -13.63
N ILE A 462 17.40 -4.65 -14.59
CA ILE A 462 16.77 -4.80 -15.91
C ILE A 462 17.33 -6.03 -16.64
N SER A 463 18.64 -6.26 -16.55
CA SER A 463 19.31 -7.42 -17.16
C SER A 463 18.84 -8.73 -16.53
N SER A 464 18.69 -8.75 -15.20
CA SER A 464 18.16 -9.88 -14.43
C SER A 464 16.73 -10.21 -14.88
N VAL A 465 15.84 -9.22 -14.93
CA VAL A 465 14.45 -9.40 -15.41
C VAL A 465 14.42 -9.84 -16.88
N SER A 466 15.30 -9.29 -17.72
CA SER A 466 15.42 -9.66 -19.13
C SER A 466 15.86 -11.11 -19.33
N GLY A 467 16.66 -11.66 -18.39
CA GLY A 467 17.02 -13.07 -18.36
C GLY A 467 15.80 -14.00 -18.34
N TYR A 468 14.68 -13.57 -17.76
CA TYR A 468 13.44 -14.36 -17.68
C TYR A 468 12.66 -14.42 -18.99
N LEU A 469 12.92 -13.53 -19.95
CA LEU A 469 12.23 -13.53 -21.25
C LEU A 469 12.55 -14.77 -22.10
N ASN A 470 13.72 -15.35 -21.89
CA ASN A 470 14.21 -16.49 -22.66
C ASN A 470 14.07 -17.83 -21.91
N ILE A 471 13.49 -17.83 -20.71
CA ILE A 471 13.27 -19.05 -19.95
C ILE A 471 12.16 -19.86 -20.63
N ALA A 472 12.49 -21.07 -21.07
CA ALA A 472 11.48 -21.99 -21.59
C ALA A 472 10.39 -22.20 -20.53
N PRO A 473 9.10 -22.21 -20.89
CA PRO A 473 8.00 -22.33 -19.93
C PRO A 473 8.16 -23.62 -19.12
N THR A 474 8.68 -23.49 -17.90
CA THR A 474 9.15 -24.61 -17.07
C THR A 474 8.08 -25.16 -16.14
N SER A 475 6.88 -24.55 -16.09
CA SER A 475 5.89 -24.92 -15.09
C SER A 475 5.00 -26.10 -15.53
N LYS A 476 5.04 -27.18 -14.76
CA LYS A 476 4.03 -28.26 -14.78
C LYS A 476 2.66 -27.80 -14.25
N SER A 477 2.58 -26.60 -13.67
CA SER A 477 1.37 -26.04 -13.04
C SER A 477 0.42 -25.34 -14.02
N GLN A 478 0.90 -24.90 -15.19
CA GLN A 478 0.08 -24.24 -16.21
C GLN A 478 -0.52 -25.27 -17.17
N SER A 479 -1.78 -25.63 -16.90
CA SER A 479 -2.48 -26.69 -17.63
C SER A 479 -3.15 -26.19 -18.92
N THR A 480 -3.41 -24.89 -19.01
CA THR A 480 -4.16 -24.29 -20.13
C THR A 480 -3.32 -23.29 -20.94
N LEU A 481 -3.70 -23.07 -22.21
CA LEU A 481 -3.08 -22.02 -23.04
C LEU A 481 -3.22 -20.64 -22.40
N THR A 482 -4.37 -20.36 -21.78
CA THR A 482 -4.64 -19.11 -21.06
C THR A 482 -3.64 -18.90 -19.91
N GLU A 483 -3.44 -19.91 -19.07
CA GLU A 483 -2.46 -19.83 -17.98
C GLU A 483 -1.05 -19.64 -18.54
N LYS A 484 -0.67 -20.33 -19.62
CA LYS A 484 0.64 -20.10 -20.26
C LYS A 484 0.81 -18.67 -20.75
N LEU A 485 -0.23 -18.09 -21.37
CA LEU A 485 -0.16 -16.73 -21.93
C LEU A 485 -0.12 -15.65 -20.85
N TYR A 486 -0.85 -15.79 -19.74
CA TYR A 486 -1.00 -14.70 -18.76
C TYR A 486 -0.24 -14.91 -17.46
N CYS A 487 0.09 -16.16 -17.13
CA CYS A 487 0.77 -16.54 -15.89
C CYS A 487 2.22 -17.01 -16.13
N GLY A 488 2.67 -17.03 -17.38
CA GLY A 488 4.06 -17.33 -17.75
C GLY A 488 5.03 -16.33 -17.14
N THR A 489 6.10 -16.84 -16.54
CA THR A 489 7.17 -16.02 -15.95
C THR A 489 7.76 -15.05 -16.98
N ASP A 490 7.91 -15.50 -18.23
CA ASP A 490 8.31 -14.72 -19.40
C ASP A 490 7.32 -13.58 -19.71
N THR A 491 6.01 -13.87 -19.72
CA THR A 491 4.98 -12.82 -19.89
C THR A 491 5.01 -11.79 -18.77
N ILE A 492 5.15 -12.24 -17.51
CA ILE A 492 5.17 -11.35 -16.35
C ILE A 492 6.42 -10.46 -16.41
N ALA A 493 7.59 -11.03 -16.74
CA ALA A 493 8.83 -10.28 -16.94
C ALA A 493 8.71 -9.26 -18.08
N ALA A 494 8.13 -9.64 -19.23
CA ALA A 494 7.88 -8.72 -20.34
C ALA A 494 6.99 -7.55 -19.92
N ARG A 495 5.93 -7.81 -19.17
CA ARG A 495 5.08 -6.75 -18.60
C ARG A 495 5.86 -5.85 -17.65
N MET A 496 6.72 -6.41 -16.81
CA MET A 496 7.53 -5.64 -15.88
C MET A 496 8.49 -4.69 -16.62
N ILE A 497 9.17 -5.16 -17.68
CA ILE A 497 10.06 -4.33 -18.52
C ILE A 497 9.29 -3.22 -19.23
N ILE A 498 8.14 -3.54 -19.83
CA ILE A 498 7.30 -2.52 -20.47
C ILE A 498 6.86 -1.45 -19.47
N ASN A 499 6.45 -1.83 -18.25
CA ASN A 499 6.08 -0.86 -17.23
C ASN A 499 7.29 -0.06 -16.73
N ALA A 500 8.47 -0.67 -16.64
CA ALA A 500 9.70 0.05 -16.29
C ALA A 500 10.03 1.12 -17.34
N GLN A 501 9.94 0.79 -18.62
CA GLN A 501 10.12 1.75 -19.70
C GLN A 501 9.11 2.90 -19.64
N LEU A 502 7.83 2.60 -19.40
CA LEU A 502 6.78 3.62 -19.30
C LEU A 502 6.99 4.55 -18.08
N GLU A 503 7.37 4.00 -16.92
CA GLU A 503 7.64 4.82 -15.73
C GLU A 503 8.91 5.66 -15.90
N LEU A 504 9.98 5.12 -16.49
CA LEU A 504 11.19 5.90 -16.83
C LEU A 504 10.86 7.06 -17.78
N GLN A 505 10.07 6.81 -18.82
CA GLN A 505 9.62 7.86 -19.74
C GLN A 505 8.80 8.94 -18.99
N ALA A 506 7.89 8.54 -18.09
CA ALA A 506 7.12 9.47 -17.29
C ALA A 506 8.01 10.31 -16.34
N MET A 507 9.03 9.71 -15.72
CA MET A 507 10.01 10.43 -14.89
C MET A 507 10.80 11.46 -15.70
N GLN A 508 11.28 11.09 -16.90
CA GLN A 508 11.96 12.00 -17.82
C GLN A 508 11.07 13.17 -18.23
N ILE A 509 9.79 12.91 -18.54
CA ILE A 509 8.81 13.95 -18.86
C ILE A 509 8.64 14.92 -17.68
N ASN A 510 8.46 14.41 -16.46
CA ASN A 510 8.28 15.22 -15.26
C ASN A 510 9.52 16.06 -14.91
N TYR A 511 10.72 15.49 -15.08
CA TYR A 511 11.98 16.18 -14.88
C TYR A 511 12.13 17.34 -15.87
N ALA A 512 11.97 17.06 -17.17
CA ALA A 512 12.04 18.08 -18.22
C ALA A 512 11.00 19.18 -17.99
N ASN A 513 9.76 18.81 -17.66
CA ASN A 513 8.68 19.77 -17.39
C ASN A 513 9.02 20.67 -16.20
N SER A 514 9.57 20.10 -15.13
CA SER A 514 9.93 20.87 -13.93
C SER A 514 11.01 21.91 -14.23
N ILE A 515 12.03 21.55 -15.00
CA ILE A 515 13.14 22.47 -15.34
C ILE A 515 12.68 23.52 -16.36
N LEU A 516 12.04 23.10 -17.45
CA LEU A 516 11.59 24.02 -18.49
C LEU A 516 10.51 24.98 -17.96
N SER A 517 9.60 24.51 -17.11
CA SER A 517 8.60 25.38 -16.48
C SER A 517 9.20 26.34 -15.45
N TYR A 518 10.27 25.95 -14.75
CA TYR A 518 11.01 26.87 -13.87
C TYR A 518 11.73 27.94 -14.70
N ALA A 519 12.47 27.55 -15.73
CA ALA A 519 13.18 28.47 -16.61
C ALA A 519 12.24 29.47 -17.31
N ASN A 520 11.07 29.00 -17.77
CA ASN A 520 10.04 29.86 -18.36
C ASN A 520 9.40 30.84 -17.36
N ARG A 521 9.53 30.61 -16.05
CA ARG A 521 9.04 31.53 -15.00
C ARG A 521 10.11 32.52 -14.53
N LEU A 522 11.37 32.34 -14.91
CA LEU A 522 12.42 33.29 -14.57
C LEU A 522 12.13 34.65 -15.22
N PRO A 523 12.19 35.76 -14.46
CA PRO A 523 12.16 37.10 -15.01
C PRO A 523 13.25 37.31 -16.07
N ASP A 524 13.02 38.12 -17.10
CA ASP A 524 13.97 38.30 -18.21
C ASP A 524 15.35 38.79 -17.75
N LYS A 525 15.39 39.58 -16.67
CA LYS A 525 16.64 40.02 -16.03
C LYS A 525 17.44 38.85 -15.43
N GLU A 526 16.78 37.86 -14.85
CA GLU A 526 17.44 36.68 -14.29
C GLU A 526 17.79 35.68 -15.40
N PHE A 527 16.93 35.56 -16.41
CA PHE A 527 17.16 34.68 -17.56
C PHE A 527 18.34 35.14 -18.43
N SER A 528 18.50 36.44 -18.66
CA SER A 528 19.65 37.03 -19.38
C SER A 528 20.98 36.90 -18.63
N GLN A 529 20.95 36.50 -17.35
CA GLN A 529 22.14 36.26 -16.52
C GLN A 529 22.56 34.79 -16.44
N LEU A 530 21.86 33.90 -17.15
CA LEU A 530 22.22 32.48 -17.21
C LEU A 530 23.63 32.28 -17.80
N THR A 531 24.36 31.31 -17.25
CA THR A 531 25.69 30.96 -17.75
C THR A 531 25.57 30.12 -19.04
N GLU A 532 26.66 30.04 -19.82
CA GLU A 532 26.70 29.15 -21.00
C GLU A 532 26.38 27.69 -20.65
N GLN A 533 26.75 27.24 -19.43
CA GLN A 533 26.43 25.91 -18.93
C GLN A 533 24.92 25.74 -18.70
N ASP A 534 24.27 26.73 -18.09
CA ASP A 534 22.82 26.69 -17.85
C ASP A 534 22.06 26.66 -19.18
N ILE A 535 22.49 27.46 -20.16
CA ILE A 535 21.90 27.49 -21.50
C ILE A 535 22.09 26.13 -22.19
N ALA A 536 23.27 25.52 -22.10
CA ALA A 536 23.53 24.19 -22.66
C ALA A 536 22.63 23.11 -22.05
N VAL A 537 22.41 23.15 -20.74
CA VAL A 537 21.49 22.24 -20.03
C VAL A 537 20.06 22.46 -20.50
N LEU A 538 19.59 23.71 -20.57
CA LEU A 538 18.23 24.03 -21.02
C LEU A 538 17.97 23.58 -22.47
N VAL A 539 18.95 23.75 -23.35
CA VAL A 539 18.89 23.29 -24.72
C VAL A 539 18.88 21.76 -24.79
N SER A 540 19.73 21.08 -24.02
CA SER A 540 19.78 19.61 -23.98
C SER A 540 18.47 19.00 -23.47
N ILE A 541 17.86 19.62 -22.46
CA ILE A 541 16.55 19.21 -21.92
C ILE A 541 15.44 19.52 -22.94
N SER A 542 15.50 20.65 -23.62
CA SER A 542 14.55 21.01 -24.68
C SER A 542 14.65 20.06 -25.88
N ASP A 543 15.86 19.63 -26.25
CA ASP A 543 16.07 18.63 -27.30
C ASP A 543 15.43 17.30 -26.86
N SER A 544 15.66 16.91 -25.60
CA SER A 544 15.07 15.72 -24.97
C SER A 544 13.54 15.76 -24.99
N ALA A 545 12.93 16.91 -24.70
CA ALA A 545 11.49 17.11 -24.83
C ALA A 545 10.96 16.84 -26.25
N LEU A 546 11.69 17.22 -27.30
CA LEU A 546 11.32 16.91 -28.68
C LEU A 546 11.31 15.40 -28.95
N SER A 547 12.25 14.64 -28.36
CA SER A 547 12.30 13.18 -28.53
C SER A 547 11.28 12.43 -27.68
N LEU A 548 10.87 12.99 -26.54
CA LEU A 548 9.79 12.44 -25.71
C LEU A 548 8.41 12.60 -26.38
N ARG A 549 8.30 13.50 -27.37
CA ARG A 549 7.10 13.73 -28.19
C ARG A 549 5.84 14.09 -27.39
N ASP A 550 6.01 14.66 -26.21
CA ASP A 550 4.92 15.20 -25.40
C ASP A 550 4.60 16.64 -25.84
N GLU A 551 3.34 16.90 -26.16
CA GLU A 551 2.91 18.18 -26.74
C GLU A 551 3.10 19.36 -25.76
N ALA A 552 2.84 19.15 -24.47
CA ALA A 552 2.98 20.19 -23.46
C ALA A 552 4.46 20.55 -23.23
N LEU A 553 5.34 19.55 -23.21
CA LEU A 553 6.78 19.74 -23.14
C LEU A 553 7.34 20.44 -24.37
N ILE A 554 6.89 20.06 -25.58
CA ILE A 554 7.36 20.69 -26.81
C ILE A 554 6.98 22.17 -26.86
N LYS A 555 5.80 22.54 -26.37
CA LYS A 555 5.42 23.96 -26.22
C LYS A 555 6.32 24.72 -25.25
N GLN A 556 6.73 24.08 -24.16
CA GLN A 556 7.66 24.68 -23.20
C GLN A 556 9.08 24.80 -23.78
N ALA A 557 9.54 23.77 -24.48
CA ALA A 557 10.82 23.76 -25.19
C ALA A 557 10.86 24.86 -26.26
N LEU A 558 9.78 25.05 -27.03
CA LEU A 558 9.64 26.13 -27.99
C LEU A 558 9.83 27.51 -27.34
N SER A 559 9.14 27.76 -26.22
CA SER A 559 9.29 29.01 -25.46
C SER A 559 10.74 29.24 -25.01
N ILE A 560 11.42 28.19 -24.55
CA ILE A 560 12.83 28.26 -24.15
C ILE A 560 13.74 28.52 -25.36
N TYR A 561 13.55 27.83 -26.49
CA TYR A 561 14.36 28.05 -27.69
C TYR A 561 14.24 29.48 -28.20
N VAL A 562 13.03 30.04 -28.24
CA VAL A 562 12.80 31.43 -28.66
C VAL A 562 13.51 32.39 -27.70
N ARG A 563 13.33 32.24 -26.38
CA ARG A 563 14.01 33.10 -25.39
C ARG A 563 15.53 33.01 -25.47
N ILE A 564 16.08 31.81 -25.68
CA ILE A 564 17.54 31.63 -25.84
C ILE A 564 18.02 32.28 -27.16
N HIS A 565 17.27 32.11 -28.25
CA HIS A 565 17.61 32.72 -29.54
C HIS A 565 17.63 34.25 -29.47
N ASP A 566 16.67 34.84 -28.75
CA ASP A 566 16.53 36.29 -28.62
C ASP A 566 17.58 36.90 -27.67
N GLU A 567 17.82 36.29 -26.51
CA GLU A 567 18.71 36.83 -25.46
C GLU A 567 20.19 36.40 -25.63
N PHE A 568 20.44 35.26 -26.28
CA PHE A 568 21.78 34.66 -26.44
C PHE A 568 22.08 34.25 -27.89
N PRO A 569 22.04 35.18 -28.87
CA PRO A 569 22.25 34.86 -30.29
C PRO A 569 23.60 34.21 -30.59
N GLN A 570 24.59 34.37 -29.71
CA GLN A 570 25.91 33.74 -29.80
C GLN A 570 25.91 32.22 -29.54
N PHE A 571 24.85 31.65 -28.95
CA PHE A 571 24.80 30.24 -28.56
C PHE A 571 24.51 29.27 -29.73
N GLY A 572 24.08 29.80 -30.88
CA GLY A 572 23.86 29.05 -32.11
C GLY A 572 22.50 29.29 -32.75
N ASP A 573 22.34 28.82 -33.98
CA ASP A 573 21.07 28.89 -34.71
C ASP A 573 20.11 27.79 -34.22
N LEU A 574 19.03 28.19 -33.54
CA LEU A 574 17.97 27.31 -33.03
C LEU A 574 16.73 27.28 -33.95
N MET A 575 16.80 27.90 -35.13
CA MET A 575 15.64 28.05 -36.01
C MET A 575 15.08 26.72 -36.52
N THR A 576 15.92 25.68 -36.61
CA THR A 576 15.45 24.35 -37.03
C THR A 576 14.57 23.71 -35.95
N GLU A 577 14.99 23.79 -34.69
CA GLU A 577 14.27 23.28 -33.53
C GLU A 577 13.00 24.10 -33.26
N ILE A 578 13.07 25.43 -33.41
CA ILE A 578 11.91 26.33 -33.34
C ILE A 578 10.89 25.98 -34.43
N ALA A 579 11.34 25.76 -35.68
CA ALA A 579 10.46 25.38 -36.78
C ALA A 579 9.81 24.01 -36.54
N TYR A 580 10.60 23.03 -36.09
CA TYR A 580 10.08 21.71 -35.74
C TYR A 580 9.02 21.78 -34.64
N ALA A 581 9.35 22.43 -33.51
CA ALA A 581 8.43 22.54 -32.37
C ALA A 581 7.14 23.28 -32.71
N ASN A 582 7.20 24.32 -33.57
CA ASN A 582 6.02 25.03 -34.08
C ASN A 582 5.14 24.16 -34.98
N SER A 583 5.75 23.28 -35.78
CA SER A 583 5.06 22.40 -36.73
C SER A 583 4.66 21.04 -36.14
N PHE A 584 4.97 20.79 -34.87
CA PHE A 584 4.86 19.46 -34.28
C PHE A 584 3.42 18.95 -34.24
N SER A 585 3.25 17.70 -34.67
CA SER A 585 2.07 16.88 -34.46
C SER A 585 2.49 15.48 -33.94
N PRO A 586 1.60 14.74 -33.25
CA PRO A 586 1.87 13.36 -32.82
C PRO A 586 2.21 12.40 -33.98
N GLU A 587 1.89 12.76 -35.21
CA GLU A 587 2.21 12.00 -36.43
C GLU A 587 3.49 12.49 -37.13
N SER A 588 4.07 13.61 -36.67
CA SER A 588 5.30 14.17 -37.25
C SER A 588 6.47 13.18 -37.14
N PRO A 589 7.35 13.11 -38.15
CA PRO A 589 8.54 12.27 -38.06
C PRO A 589 9.44 12.72 -36.90
N PRO A 590 10.27 11.82 -36.33
CA PRO A 590 11.30 12.19 -35.37
C PRO A 590 12.23 13.25 -36.01
N ILE A 591 12.59 14.27 -35.24
CA ILE A 591 13.59 15.25 -35.68
C ILE A 591 14.95 14.55 -35.81
N ASP A 592 15.60 14.70 -36.97
CA ASP A 592 16.97 14.24 -37.15
C ASP A 592 17.91 15.22 -36.44
N ARG A 593 18.38 14.83 -35.24
CA ARG A 593 19.22 15.68 -34.41
C ARG A 593 20.61 15.77 -35.02
N LYS A 594 21.02 16.96 -35.47
CA LYS A 594 22.43 17.22 -35.73
C LYS A 594 23.17 17.32 -34.40
N GLY A 595 24.20 16.51 -34.21
CA GLY A 595 25.08 16.64 -33.05
C GLY A 595 25.66 18.06 -32.99
N ARG A 596 25.39 18.78 -31.88
CA ARG A 596 25.95 20.12 -31.66
C ARG A 596 27.46 19.97 -31.47
N SER A 597 28.26 20.58 -32.34
CA SER A 597 29.70 20.27 -32.52
C SER A 597 30.62 20.74 -31.38
N LYS A 598 30.08 21.34 -30.31
CA LYS A 598 30.82 21.72 -29.11
C LYS A 598 29.98 21.48 -27.86
N CYS A 599 30.45 20.57 -27.02
CA CYS A 599 30.01 20.46 -25.63
C CYS A 599 30.81 21.51 -24.82
N PRO A 600 30.19 22.57 -24.28
CA PRO A 600 30.91 23.62 -23.54
C PRO A 600 31.54 23.13 -22.23
N VAL A 601 31.11 21.97 -21.72
CA VAL A 601 31.69 21.30 -20.53
C VAL A 601 32.96 20.53 -20.88
N CYS A 602 33.09 20.07 -22.13
CA CYS A 602 34.09 19.09 -22.54
C CYS A 602 35.43 19.71 -22.98
N ASP A 603 35.55 21.04 -23.01
CA ASP A 603 36.79 21.73 -23.39
C ASP A 603 37.91 21.58 -22.35
N LYS A 604 37.63 21.00 -21.17
CA LYS A 604 38.64 20.73 -20.13
C LYS A 604 38.41 19.43 -19.35
N THR A 605 38.29 18.27 -19.98
CA THR A 605 38.98 17.02 -19.54
C THR A 605 38.64 15.82 -20.44
N GLN A 606 39.69 15.04 -20.68
CA GLN A 606 39.85 13.71 -21.27
C GLN A 606 38.61 12.93 -21.78
N ALA A 607 38.83 12.36 -22.97
CA ALA A 607 38.06 11.33 -23.64
C ALA A 607 37.45 10.29 -22.67
N ILE A 608 36.13 10.33 -22.52
CA ILE A 608 35.32 9.16 -22.20
C ILE A 608 34.49 8.86 -23.45
N SER A 609 34.77 7.69 -24.01
CA SER A 609 34.09 7.09 -25.16
C SER A 609 32.59 7.07 -24.96
N GLY A 610 31.86 7.43 -26.03
CA GLY A 610 30.41 7.57 -26.02
C GLY A 610 29.66 6.36 -25.49
N LYS A 611 28.71 6.66 -24.59
CA LYS A 611 27.46 5.94 -24.33
C LYS A 611 26.59 6.89 -23.49
N TYR A 612 25.98 7.88 -24.13
CA TYR A 612 24.70 8.40 -23.65
C TYR A 612 23.66 7.78 -24.58
N VAL A 613 23.06 6.70 -24.11
CA VAL A 613 21.96 6.02 -24.81
C VAL A 613 20.67 6.70 -24.38
N ALA A 614 19.91 7.10 -25.39
CA ALA A 614 18.54 7.63 -25.31
C ALA A 614 17.52 6.53 -24.99
#